data_AF-A0A833LG74-F1
#
_entry.id   AF-A0A833LG74-F1
#
_cell.length_a   1.000
_cell.length_b   1.000
_cell.length_c   1.000
_cell.angle_alpha   90.00
_cell.angle_beta   90.00
_cell.angle_gamma   90.00
#
_symmetry.space_group_name_H-M   'P 1'
#
loop_
_entity.id
_entity.type
_entity.pdbx_description
1 polymer ?
#
loop_
_entity_poly.entity_id
_entity_poly.type
_entity_poly.pdbx_seq_one_letter_code
_entity_poly.pdbx_strand_id
1 'polypeptide(L)' 'FEPVYCLGLCACAPAAMLDGEPMGRLDAAAVEEIAARIAKGVRR' A
#
# COMPACT_ATOMS: atom_id res chain seq x y z
N PHE A 1 -4.45 6.27 -9.02
CA PHE A 1 -4.79 5.87 -7.64
C PHE A 1 -6.29 5.68 -7.61
N GLU A 2 -6.76 4.56 -7.09
CA GLU A 2 -8.19 4.32 -6.90
C GLU A 2 -8.49 4.34 -5.40
N PRO A 3 -9.50 5.11 -4.94
CA PRO A 3 -9.88 5.09 -3.53
C PRO A 3 -10.58 3.78 -3.20
N VAL A 4 -10.19 3.16 -2.10
CA VAL A 4 -10.87 1.97 -1.56
C VAL A 4 -11.51 2.34 -0.24
N TYR A 5 -12.80 2.04 -0.11
CA TYR A 5 -13.55 2.22 1.12
C TYR A 5 -13.58 0.90 1.88
N CYS A 6 -12.90 0.86 3.01
CA CYS A 6 -12.72 -0.30 3.89
C CYS A 6 -11.89 -1.45 3.28
N LEU A 7 -10.79 -1.79 3.95
CA LEU A 7 -9.97 -2.98 3.66
C LEU A 7 -10.02 -4.02 4.80
N GLY A 8 -10.87 -3.82 5.83
CA GLY A 8 -10.90 -4.68 7.01
C GLY A 8 -9.64 -4.64 7.90
N LEU A 9 -8.66 -3.79 7.57
CA LEU A 9 -7.38 -3.65 8.28
C LEU A 9 -7.42 -2.60 9.39
N CYS A 10 -8.52 -2.48 10.13
CA CYS A 10 -8.73 -1.39 11.09
C CYS A 10 -7.63 -1.31 12.17
N ALA A 11 -7.16 -2.46 12.68
CA ALA A 11 -6.07 -2.52 13.67
C ALA A 11 -4.68 -2.23 13.08
N CYS A 12 -4.57 -2.23 11.75
CA CYS A 12 -3.35 -1.97 11.00
C CYS A 12 -3.52 -0.76 10.08
N ALA A 13 -4.42 0.16 10.39
CA ALA A 13 -4.53 1.41 9.63
C ALA A 13 -3.24 2.24 9.78
N PRO A 14 -2.87 3.06 8.79
CA PRO A 14 -3.42 3.20 7.42
C PRO A 14 -3.11 2.00 6.51
N ALA A 15 -3.97 1.74 5.51
CA ALA A 15 -3.87 0.56 4.66
C ALA A 15 -4.09 0.86 3.17
N ALA A 16 -3.47 0.05 2.31
CA ALA A 16 -3.63 0.05 0.86
C ALA A 16 -3.59 -1.38 0.31
N MET A 17 -3.97 -1.57 -0.95
CA MET A 17 -3.87 -2.85 -1.65
C MET A 17 -3.11 -2.65 -2.97
N LEU A 18 -2.13 -3.50 -3.23
CA LEU A 18 -1.32 -3.48 -4.45
C LEU A 18 -1.41 -4.86 -5.11
N ASP A 19 -1.86 -4.92 -6.36
CA ASP A 19 -2.01 -6.17 -7.11
C ASP A 19 -2.82 -7.26 -6.36
N GLY A 20 -3.78 -6.85 -5.52
CA GLY A 20 -4.60 -7.75 -4.70
C GLY A 20 -4.00 -8.09 -3.33
N GLU A 21 -2.77 -7.66 -3.04
CA GLU A 21 -2.13 -7.88 -1.75
C GLU A 21 -2.38 -6.72 -0.78
N PRO A 22 -2.98 -6.96 0.40
CA PRO A 22 -3.25 -5.93 1.38
C PRO A 22 -1.99 -5.57 2.20
N MET A 23 -1.81 -4.28 2.44
CA MET A 23 -0.70 -3.70 3.21
C MET A 23 -1.26 -2.76 4.28
N GLY A 24 -0.74 -2.84 5.51
CA GLY A 24 -1.14 -2.00 6.63
C GLY A 24 0.04 -1.33 7.31
N ARG A 25 -0.26 -0.43 8.26
CA ARG A 25 0.68 0.43 9.00
C ARG A 25 1.50 1.33 8.08
N LEU A 26 0.85 1.84 7.02
CA LEU A 26 1.50 2.68 6.03
C LEU A 26 1.64 4.12 6.56
N ASP A 27 2.80 4.70 6.29
CA ASP A 27 3.04 6.14 6.37
C ASP A 27 3.48 6.68 5.00
N ALA A 28 3.73 7.99 4.92
CA ALA A 28 4.13 8.63 3.66
C ALA A 28 5.45 8.05 3.10
N ALA A 29 6.44 7.79 3.97
CA ALA A 29 7.74 7.26 3.56
C ALA A 29 7.62 5.84 2.99
N ALA A 30 6.81 4.99 3.62
CA ALA A 30 6.53 3.65 3.13
C ALA A 30 5.83 3.69 1.76
N VAL A 31 4.88 4.59 1.56
CA VAL A 31 4.19 4.76 0.26
C VAL A 31 5.17 5.21 -0.82
N GLU A 32 6.06 6.15 -0.53
CA GLU A 32 7.10 6.61 -1.47
C GLU A 32 8.06 5.47 -1.84
N GLU A 33 8.50 4.67 -0.86
CA GLU A 33 9.36 3.51 -1.13
C GLU A 33 8.65 2.49 -2.04
N ILE A 34 7.40 2.16 -1.74
CA ILE A 34 6.60 1.23 -2.55
C ILE A 34 6.47 1.77 -3.99
N ALA A 35 6.14 3.05 -4.15
CA ALA A 35 6.02 3.67 -5.47
C ALA A 35 7.34 3.64 -6.25
N ALA A 36 8.47 3.93 -5.59
CA ALA A 36 9.78 3.88 -6.21
C ALA A 36 10.19 2.46 -6.63
N ARG A 37 9.81 1.43 -5.87
CA ARG A 37 10.05 0.03 -6.22
C ARG A 37 9.26 -0.41 -7.45
N ILE A 38 7.97 -0.04 -7.49
CA ILE A 38 7.10 -0.31 -8.64
C ILE A 38 7.66 0.38 -9.90
N ALA A 39 8.09 1.64 -9.79
CA ALA A 39 8.68 2.38 -10.90
C ALA A 39 9.97 1.74 -11.44
N LYS A 40 10.72 1.02 -10.59
CA LYS A 40 11.92 0.26 -10.97
C LYS A 40 11.61 -1.15 -11.50
N GLY A 41 10.35 -1.53 -11.61
CA GLY A 41 9.93 -2.86 -12.05
C GLY A 41 10.21 -3.96 -11.01
N VAL A 42 10.55 -3.60 -9.77
CA VAL A 42 10.78 -4.56 -8.70
C VAL A 42 9.45 -4.85 -8.02
N ARG A 43 8.80 -5.93 -8.46
CA ARG A 43 7.73 -6.55 -7.68
C ARG A 43 8.34 -7.37 -6.54
N ARG A 44 7.64 -7.40 -5.39
CA ARG A 44 8.03 -8.25 -4.26
C ARG A 44 8.19 -9.70 -4.73
#